data_AF-A0A0C3NIZ6-F1
#
_entry.id   AF-A0A0C3NIZ6-F1
#
_cell.length_a   1.000
_cell.length_b   1.000
_cell.length_c   1.000
_cell.angle_alpha   90.00
_cell.angle_beta   90.00
_cell.angle_gamma   90.00
#
_symmetry.space_group_name_H-M   'P 1'
#
loop_
_entity.id
_entity.type
_entity.pdbx_description
1 polymer ?
#
loop_
_entity_poly.entity_id
_entity_poly.type
_entity_poly.pdbx_seq_one_letter_code
_entity_poly.pdbx_strand_id
1 'polypeptide(L)'
;MVDVVKTFALNNVIVPRNAPDLVMALILVGFDPSANAELRTEIAVAIEAIGSHMPCLLAEYSEMEPALCSRLFDFAKDMTPVNKAYIFVFIFGSCPQMGRVKRWLAHVLLLGADALKPYDILPPLEPYVEMLSPVSGSKTLFDVAGGAEEDDYFDNLLPYVDILSAALSDVPAYVHEEKRVSGSACVGGRPSSPEKQKTELQQIKHCLDVIHGKIVDTRAAHLDRSRVKAALQQLSFRVHYQREAALKARRRPGGLRAYFPVPVPKTSS
;
A
#
# COMPACT_ATOMS: atom_id res chain seq x y z
N MET A 1 19.51 -22.27 4.30
CA MET A 1 18.47 -22.43 3.25
C MET A 1 18.13 -21.09 2.63
N VAL A 2 17.75 -20.07 3.42
CA VAL A 2 17.42 -18.71 2.93
C VAL A 2 18.55 -18.12 2.09
N ASP A 3 19.81 -18.20 2.56
CA ASP A 3 20.97 -17.76 1.79
C ASP A 3 21.10 -18.43 0.42
N VAL A 4 20.90 -19.75 0.35
CA VAL A 4 20.99 -20.50 -0.91
C VAL A 4 19.92 -20.02 -1.89
N VAL A 5 18.68 -19.84 -1.41
CA VAL A 5 17.57 -19.34 -2.24
C VAL A 5 17.86 -17.91 -2.71
N LYS A 6 18.34 -17.05 -1.82
CA LYS A 6 18.74 -15.68 -2.15
C LYS A 6 19.86 -15.66 -3.21
N THR A 7 20.91 -16.44 -3.04
CA THR A 7 22.00 -16.55 -4.02
C THR A 7 21.47 -17.05 -5.37
N PHE A 8 20.59 -18.05 -5.37
CA PHE A 8 20.02 -18.56 -6.62
C PHE A 8 19.10 -17.53 -7.30
N ALA A 9 18.34 -16.77 -6.52
CA ALA A 9 17.55 -15.65 -7.03
C ALA A 9 18.46 -14.64 -7.72
N LEU A 10 19.47 -14.11 -7.01
CA LEU A 10 20.39 -13.09 -7.51
C LEU A 10 21.16 -13.52 -8.78
N ASN A 11 21.36 -14.83 -8.98
CA ASN A 11 22.03 -15.38 -10.15
C ASN A 11 21.06 -15.80 -11.27
N ASN A 12 19.77 -15.45 -11.20
CA ASN A 12 18.72 -15.82 -12.17
C ASN A 12 18.58 -17.34 -12.38
N VAL A 13 18.88 -18.14 -11.36
CA VAL A 13 18.79 -19.61 -11.43
C VAL A 13 17.36 -20.09 -11.16
N ILE A 14 16.55 -19.26 -10.52
CA ILE A 14 15.16 -19.60 -10.19
C ILE A 14 14.30 -19.54 -11.45
N VAL A 15 13.69 -20.68 -11.78
CA VAL A 15 12.67 -20.75 -12.82
C VAL A 15 11.47 -19.89 -12.39
N PRO A 16 11.05 -18.87 -13.17
CA PRO A 16 10.02 -17.92 -12.74
C PRO A 16 8.71 -18.56 -12.28
N ARG A 17 8.31 -19.67 -12.92
CA ARG A 17 7.10 -20.43 -12.56
C ARG A 17 7.11 -20.96 -11.12
N ASN A 18 8.29 -21.20 -10.55
CA ASN A 18 8.44 -21.70 -9.18
C ASN A 18 8.53 -20.57 -8.14
N ALA A 19 8.60 -19.31 -8.57
CA ALA A 19 8.73 -18.16 -7.66
C ALA A 19 7.60 -18.10 -6.61
N PRO A 20 6.31 -18.32 -6.94
CA PRO A 20 5.26 -18.26 -5.93
C PRO A 20 5.40 -19.32 -4.85
N ASP A 21 5.76 -20.55 -5.23
CA ASP A 21 5.98 -21.65 -4.28
C ASP A 21 7.14 -21.35 -3.33
N LEU A 22 8.23 -20.79 -3.86
CA LEU A 22 9.40 -20.39 -3.06
C LEU A 22 9.07 -19.24 -2.11
N VAL A 23 8.35 -18.22 -2.57
CA VAL A 23 7.91 -17.10 -1.72
C VAL A 23 6.99 -17.62 -0.60
N MET A 24 6.03 -18.49 -0.92
CA MET A 24 5.17 -19.09 0.09
C MET A 24 5.95 -19.92 1.11
N ALA A 25 6.89 -20.76 0.67
CA ALA A 25 7.72 -21.55 1.57
C ALA A 25 8.55 -20.65 2.51
N LEU A 26 9.13 -19.57 2.00
CA LEU A 26 9.88 -18.61 2.82
C LEU A 26 8.99 -17.89 3.84
N ILE A 27 7.77 -17.49 3.46
CA ILE A 27 6.81 -16.88 4.38
C ILE A 27 6.42 -17.87 5.49
N LEU A 28 6.15 -19.13 5.16
CA LEU A 28 5.84 -20.16 6.16
C LEU A 28 6.97 -20.34 7.18
N VAL A 29 8.24 -20.32 6.73
CA VAL A 29 9.39 -20.32 7.64
C VAL A 29 9.43 -19.05 8.50
N GLY A 30 9.13 -17.89 7.92
CA GLY A 30 9.10 -16.61 8.65
C GLY A 30 8.00 -16.52 9.71
N PHE A 31 6.88 -17.22 9.50
CA PHE A 31 5.78 -17.33 10.45
C PHE A 31 6.06 -18.30 11.61
N ASP A 32 7.12 -19.09 11.53
CA ASP A 32 7.50 -19.98 12.63
C ASP A 32 7.87 -19.15 13.89
N PRO A 33 7.32 -19.46 15.07
CA PRO A 33 7.62 -18.72 16.29
C PRO A 33 9.10 -18.76 16.71
N SER A 34 9.86 -19.77 16.27
CA SER A 34 11.29 -19.87 16.52
C SER A 34 12.13 -19.03 15.55
N ALA A 35 11.55 -18.51 14.46
CA ALA A 35 12.25 -17.63 13.54
C ALA A 35 12.55 -16.28 14.22
N ASN A 36 13.84 -15.99 14.40
CA ASN A 36 14.30 -14.75 15.00
C ASN A 36 14.19 -13.55 14.02
N ALA A 37 14.44 -12.34 14.52
CA ALA A 37 14.32 -11.11 13.72
C ALA A 37 15.32 -11.04 12.55
N GLU A 38 16.52 -11.60 12.73
CA GLU A 38 17.56 -11.66 11.69
C GLU A 38 17.10 -12.54 10.52
N LEU A 39 16.65 -13.76 10.81
CA LEU A 39 16.11 -14.70 9.82
C LEU A 39 14.90 -14.11 9.09
N ARG A 40 13.99 -13.42 9.79
CA ARG A 40 12.83 -12.75 9.17
C ARG A 40 13.26 -11.66 8.19
N THR A 41 14.33 -10.93 8.51
CA THR A 41 14.92 -9.92 7.63
C THR A 41 15.55 -10.57 6.40
N GLU A 42 16.31 -11.65 6.58
CA GLU A 42 16.90 -12.41 5.47
C GLU A 42 15.84 -12.99 4.53
N ILE A 43 14.74 -13.51 5.10
CA ILE A 43 13.58 -14.00 4.37
C ILE A 43 12.97 -12.90 3.50
N ALA A 44 12.73 -11.72 4.08
CA ALA A 44 12.18 -10.58 3.33
C ALA A 44 13.11 -10.14 2.18
N VAL A 45 14.43 -10.11 2.41
CA VAL A 45 15.43 -9.83 1.37
C VAL A 45 15.44 -10.89 0.27
N ALA A 46 15.33 -12.17 0.64
CA ALA A 46 15.25 -13.27 -0.33
C ALA A 46 13.97 -13.19 -1.18
N ILE A 47 12.82 -12.85 -0.57
CA ILE A 47 11.56 -12.65 -1.27
C ILE A 47 11.65 -11.49 -2.28
N GLU A 48 12.25 -10.36 -1.89
CA GLU A 48 12.49 -9.24 -2.83
C GLU A 48 13.40 -9.65 -3.99
N ALA A 49 14.46 -10.42 -3.71
CA ALA A 49 15.34 -10.93 -4.75
C ALA A 49 14.61 -11.88 -5.70
N ILE A 50 13.71 -12.75 -5.21
CA ILE A 50 12.88 -13.58 -6.09
C ILE A 50 11.96 -12.71 -6.95
N GLY A 51 11.34 -11.71 -6.34
CA GLY A 51 10.36 -10.84 -6.99
C GLY A 51 10.94 -9.95 -8.08
N SER A 52 12.17 -9.48 -7.94
CA SER A 52 12.85 -8.68 -8.98
C SER A 52 13.08 -9.45 -10.28
N HIS A 53 13.08 -10.78 -10.23
CA HIS A 53 13.22 -11.67 -11.40
C HIS A 53 11.89 -12.15 -11.96
N MET A 54 10.75 -11.82 -11.34
CA MET A 54 9.45 -12.12 -11.91
C MET A 54 9.19 -11.25 -13.17
N PRO A 55 8.60 -11.83 -14.24
CA PRO A 55 8.20 -11.08 -15.41
C PRO A 55 7.29 -9.91 -15.03
N CYS A 56 7.55 -8.72 -15.57
CA CYS A 56 6.69 -7.56 -15.33
C CYS A 56 5.30 -7.81 -15.93
N LEU A 57 4.25 -7.26 -15.32
CA LEU A 57 2.85 -7.31 -15.80
C LEU A 57 2.68 -6.86 -17.26
N LEU A 58 3.59 -6.02 -17.76
CA LEU A 58 3.60 -5.53 -19.15
C LEU A 58 4.08 -6.56 -20.17
N ALA A 59 4.59 -7.72 -19.73
CA ALA A 59 4.90 -8.83 -20.61
C ALA A 59 3.63 -9.62 -20.91
N GLU A 60 3.45 -10.07 -22.16
CA GLU A 60 2.28 -10.82 -22.67
C GLU A 60 1.91 -12.11 -21.89
N TYR A 61 2.66 -12.47 -20.83
CA TYR A 61 2.56 -13.73 -20.10
C TYR A 61 2.67 -13.61 -18.57
N SER A 62 2.53 -12.44 -17.96
CA SER A 62 2.76 -12.32 -16.50
C SER A 62 1.51 -12.66 -15.66
N GLU A 63 1.13 -13.94 -15.66
CA GLU A 63 0.18 -14.51 -14.69
C GLU A 63 0.81 -14.72 -13.30
N MET A 64 2.11 -14.42 -13.17
CA MET A 64 2.89 -14.74 -11.97
C MET A 64 2.52 -13.89 -10.75
N GLU A 65 2.38 -12.56 -10.93
CA GLU A 65 1.98 -11.68 -9.83
C GLU A 65 0.55 -11.98 -9.34
N PRO A 66 -0.47 -12.13 -10.22
CA PRO A 66 -1.80 -12.57 -9.81
C PRO A 66 -1.78 -13.94 -9.11
N ALA A 67 -1.03 -14.92 -9.62
CA ALA A 67 -0.94 -16.25 -9.02
C ALA A 67 -0.30 -16.22 -7.62
N LEU A 68 0.75 -15.42 -7.44
CA LEU A 68 1.36 -15.21 -6.12
C LEU A 68 0.38 -14.50 -5.18
N CYS A 69 -0.27 -13.43 -5.64
CA CYS A 69 -1.27 -12.70 -4.86
C CYS A 69 -2.42 -13.60 -4.41
N SER A 70 -2.97 -14.42 -5.32
CA SER A 70 -4.04 -15.38 -5.01
C SER A 70 -3.63 -16.37 -3.93
N ARG A 71 -2.42 -16.95 -4.03
CA ARG A 71 -1.92 -17.92 -3.04
C ARG A 71 -1.69 -17.28 -1.67
N LEU A 72 -1.13 -16.07 -1.64
CA LEU A 72 -0.96 -15.30 -0.41
C LEU A 72 -2.31 -14.98 0.23
N PHE A 73 -3.29 -14.57 -0.56
CA PHE A 73 -4.64 -14.32 -0.09
C PHE A 73 -5.30 -15.60 0.47
N ASP A 74 -5.23 -16.72 -0.25
CA ASP A 74 -5.79 -17.99 0.21
C ASP A 74 -5.19 -18.47 1.52
N PHE A 75 -3.89 -18.22 1.72
CA PHE A 75 -3.20 -18.50 2.98
C PHE A 75 -3.66 -17.56 4.12
N ALA A 76 -3.92 -16.30 3.80
CA ALA A 76 -4.12 -15.23 4.79
C ALA A 76 -5.58 -14.96 5.17
N LYS A 77 -6.54 -15.31 4.31
CA LYS A 77 -7.95 -14.89 4.45
C LYS A 77 -8.60 -15.30 5.77
N ASP A 78 -8.24 -16.46 6.30
CA ASP A 78 -8.80 -17.02 7.53
C ASP A 78 -7.95 -16.71 8.78
N MET A 79 -6.88 -15.93 8.64
CA MET A 79 -6.02 -15.54 9.74
C MET A 79 -6.62 -14.41 10.59
N THR A 80 -6.11 -14.26 11.81
CA THR A 80 -6.39 -13.08 12.66
C THR A 80 -5.92 -11.79 11.97
N PRO A 81 -6.51 -10.62 12.29
CA PRO A 81 -6.11 -9.35 11.69
C PRO A 81 -4.61 -9.05 11.85
N VAL A 82 -4.05 -9.33 13.03
CA VAL A 82 -2.62 -9.16 13.31
C VAL A 82 -1.76 -10.02 12.38
N ASN A 83 -2.13 -11.28 12.18
CA ASN A 83 -1.39 -12.18 11.29
C ASN A 83 -1.53 -11.79 9.81
N LYS A 84 -2.69 -11.28 9.39
CA LYS A 84 -2.87 -10.71 8.04
C LYS A 84 -1.92 -9.54 7.81
N ALA A 85 -1.83 -8.60 8.76
CA ALA A 85 -0.90 -7.48 8.69
C ALA A 85 0.56 -7.95 8.74
N TYR A 86 0.85 -9.01 9.51
CA TYR A 86 2.21 -9.53 9.68
C TYR A 86 2.85 -10.03 8.38
N ILE A 87 2.06 -10.51 7.41
CA ILE A 87 2.56 -10.91 6.08
C ILE A 87 3.35 -9.79 5.39
N PHE A 88 2.93 -8.53 5.59
CA PHE A 88 3.55 -7.38 4.96
C PHE A 88 4.95 -7.05 5.49
N VAL A 89 5.38 -7.66 6.60
CA VAL A 89 6.77 -7.59 7.09
C VAL A 89 7.73 -8.30 6.12
N PHE A 90 7.26 -9.34 5.42
CA PHE A 90 8.07 -10.10 4.48
C PHE A 90 8.07 -9.54 3.05
N ILE A 91 7.14 -8.62 2.75
CA ILE A 91 6.97 -8.03 1.43
C ILE A 91 7.28 -6.54 1.52
N PHE A 92 8.53 -6.15 1.26
CA PHE A 92 8.93 -4.75 1.35
C PHE A 92 8.28 -3.91 0.25
N GLY A 93 8.24 -4.43 -0.98
CA GLY A 93 7.81 -3.75 -2.19
C GLY A 93 8.88 -2.84 -2.77
N SER A 94 10.17 -3.22 -2.64
CA SER A 94 11.28 -2.41 -3.14
C SER A 94 11.44 -2.52 -4.66
N CYS A 95 11.11 -3.68 -5.24
CA CYS A 95 10.97 -3.81 -6.69
C CYS A 95 9.50 -3.57 -7.14
N PRO A 96 9.28 -3.10 -8.40
CA PRO A 96 7.93 -2.81 -8.89
C PRO A 96 6.95 -3.98 -8.80
N GLN A 97 7.42 -5.21 -9.04
CA GLN A 97 6.63 -6.44 -9.01
C GLN A 97 6.12 -6.72 -7.59
N MET A 98 7.02 -6.77 -6.60
CA MET A 98 6.61 -7.00 -5.20
C MET A 98 5.81 -5.82 -4.65
N GLY A 99 6.09 -4.59 -5.11
CA GLY A 99 5.29 -3.42 -4.78
C GLY A 99 3.83 -3.57 -5.26
N ARG A 100 3.61 -4.07 -6.47
CA ARG A 100 2.26 -4.38 -6.99
C ARG A 100 1.61 -5.52 -6.23
N VAL A 101 2.31 -6.65 -6.04
CA VAL A 101 1.79 -7.81 -5.28
C VAL A 101 1.38 -7.37 -3.87
N LYS A 102 2.20 -6.55 -3.21
CA LYS A 102 1.88 -5.97 -1.89
C LYS A 102 0.57 -5.18 -1.91
N ARG A 103 0.40 -4.27 -2.87
CA ARG A 103 -0.81 -3.45 -2.99
C ARG A 103 -2.04 -4.29 -3.27
N TRP A 104 -1.94 -5.24 -4.20
CA TRP A 104 -3.04 -6.12 -4.56
C TRP A 104 -3.40 -7.08 -3.44
N LEU A 105 -2.42 -7.64 -2.72
CA LEU A 105 -2.69 -8.48 -1.56
C LEU A 105 -3.45 -7.71 -0.49
N ALA A 106 -3.04 -6.47 -0.22
CA ALA A 106 -3.74 -5.61 0.71
C ALA A 106 -5.17 -5.29 0.24
N HIS A 107 -5.35 -5.03 -1.06
CA HIS A 107 -6.66 -4.79 -1.67
C HIS A 107 -7.61 -5.97 -1.43
N VAL A 108 -7.19 -7.18 -1.76
CA VAL A 108 -8.05 -8.38 -1.61
C VAL A 108 -8.25 -8.80 -0.17
N LEU A 109 -7.30 -8.51 0.74
CA LEU A 109 -7.49 -8.74 2.18
C LEU A 109 -8.53 -7.81 2.80
N LEU A 110 -8.70 -6.61 2.25
CA LEU A 110 -9.70 -5.64 2.72
C LEU A 110 -11.08 -5.87 2.10
N LEU A 111 -11.13 -6.26 0.82
CA LEU A 111 -12.37 -6.27 0.02
C LEU A 111 -12.86 -7.67 -0.38
N GLY A 112 -12.04 -8.70 -0.16
CA GLY A 112 -12.37 -10.09 -0.49
C GLY A 112 -11.77 -10.59 -1.81
N ALA A 113 -12.00 -11.87 -2.10
CA ALA A 113 -11.38 -12.59 -3.21
C ALA A 113 -11.76 -12.04 -4.59
N ASP A 114 -13.02 -11.61 -4.74
CA ASP A 114 -13.57 -11.11 -6.00
C ASP A 114 -12.86 -9.83 -6.46
N ALA A 115 -12.26 -9.09 -5.53
CA ALA A 115 -11.49 -7.90 -5.79
C ALA A 115 -10.15 -8.18 -6.51
N LEU A 116 -9.72 -9.44 -6.66
CA LEU A 116 -8.49 -9.77 -7.38
C LEU A 116 -8.60 -9.55 -8.90
N LYS A 117 -9.84 -9.47 -9.44
CA LYS A 117 -10.09 -9.38 -10.87
C LYS A 117 -10.84 -8.08 -11.20
N PRO A 118 -10.34 -7.25 -12.14
CA PRO A 118 -9.11 -7.42 -12.93
C PRO A 118 -7.85 -7.09 -12.13
N TYR A 119 -6.76 -7.84 -12.35
CA TYR A 119 -5.44 -7.50 -11.80
C TYR A 119 -4.70 -6.57 -12.78
N ASP A 120 -4.37 -5.36 -12.35
CA ASP A 120 -3.74 -4.31 -13.16
C ASP A 120 -2.52 -3.68 -12.45
N ILE A 121 -1.96 -2.60 -12.99
CA ILE A 121 -0.81 -1.89 -12.41
C ILE A 121 -1.14 -1.31 -11.03
N LEU A 122 -2.39 -0.85 -10.85
CA LEU A 122 -2.89 -0.28 -9.60
C LEU A 122 -4.29 -0.85 -9.28
N PRO A 123 -4.56 -1.24 -8.02
CA PRO A 123 -5.93 -1.54 -7.59
C PRO A 123 -6.83 -0.30 -7.66
N PRO A 124 -8.13 -0.44 -7.97
CA PRO A 124 -9.07 0.68 -8.01
C PRO A 124 -9.24 1.33 -6.63
N LEU A 125 -9.42 2.66 -6.60
CA LEU A 125 -9.54 3.41 -5.35
C LEU A 125 -10.99 3.54 -4.83
N GLU A 126 -11.97 3.54 -5.74
CA GLU A 126 -13.41 3.65 -5.41
C GLU A 126 -13.85 2.68 -4.29
N PRO A 127 -13.50 1.38 -4.30
CA PRO A 127 -13.91 0.47 -3.23
C PRO A 127 -13.40 0.88 -1.83
N TYR A 128 -12.24 1.55 -1.74
CA TYR A 128 -11.76 2.05 -0.46
C TYR A 128 -12.58 3.25 0.03
N VAL A 129 -13.06 4.10 -0.87
CA VAL A 129 -13.93 5.23 -0.52
C VAL A 129 -15.23 4.72 0.10
N GLU A 130 -15.83 3.70 -0.52
CA GLU A 130 -17.05 3.05 -0.02
C GLU A 130 -16.82 2.40 1.34
N MET A 131 -15.76 1.59 1.46
CA MET A 131 -15.39 0.91 2.71
C MET A 131 -15.10 1.90 3.86
N LEU A 132 -14.47 3.04 3.58
CA LEU A 132 -14.15 4.08 4.56
C LEU A 132 -15.33 5.03 4.86
N SER A 133 -16.45 4.88 4.15
CA SER A 133 -17.66 5.69 4.34
C SER A 133 -18.86 4.84 4.77
N PRO A 134 -18.73 4.03 5.83
CA PRO A 134 -19.78 3.10 6.21
C PRO A 134 -21.02 3.81 6.74
N VAL A 135 -22.17 3.19 6.52
CA VAL A 135 -23.42 3.59 7.19
C VAL A 135 -23.27 3.32 8.69
N SER A 136 -23.54 4.32 9.51
CA SER A 136 -23.45 4.19 10.98
C SER A 136 -24.33 3.05 11.50
N GLY A 137 -23.75 2.14 12.26
CA GLY A 137 -24.44 0.96 12.81
C GLY A 137 -24.43 -0.26 11.87
N SER A 138 -23.77 -0.18 10.72
CA SER A 138 -23.58 -1.32 9.80
C SER A 138 -22.63 -2.39 10.35
N LYS A 139 -21.80 -2.05 11.35
CA LYS A 139 -20.75 -2.92 11.91
C LYS A 139 -19.73 -3.41 10.88
N THR A 140 -19.56 -2.64 9.82
CA THR A 140 -18.49 -2.86 8.84
C THR A 140 -17.14 -2.44 9.42
N LEU A 141 -16.07 -2.81 8.74
CA LEU A 141 -14.69 -2.72 9.22
C LEU A 141 -14.28 -1.37 9.81
N PHE A 142 -14.72 -0.26 9.20
CA PHE A 142 -14.38 1.10 9.61
C PHE A 142 -15.56 1.84 10.27
N ASP A 143 -16.63 1.14 10.64
CA ASP A 143 -17.80 1.70 11.32
C ASP A 143 -17.53 1.86 12.83
N VAL A 144 -16.77 2.91 13.18
CA VAL A 144 -16.43 3.22 14.57
C VAL A 144 -17.69 3.41 15.43
N ALA A 145 -18.78 3.95 14.88
CA ALA A 145 -20.00 4.17 15.66
C ALA A 145 -20.73 2.86 15.98
N GLY A 146 -20.72 1.90 15.04
CA GLY A 146 -21.33 0.58 15.22
C GLY A 146 -20.47 -0.42 15.98
N GLY A 147 -19.13 -0.27 15.94
CA GLY A 147 -18.17 -1.22 16.50
C GLY A 147 -17.50 -0.80 17.82
N ALA A 148 -17.59 0.46 18.25
CA ALA A 148 -16.84 0.94 19.43
C ALA A 148 -17.17 0.26 20.77
N GLU A 149 -18.34 -0.40 20.86
CA GLU A 149 -18.79 -1.16 22.03
C GLU A 149 -18.41 -2.65 21.95
N GLU A 150 -17.86 -3.11 20.83
CA GLU A 150 -17.38 -4.49 20.69
C GLU A 150 -15.98 -4.61 21.32
N ASP A 151 -15.82 -5.67 22.11
CA ASP A 151 -14.53 -6.01 22.71
C ASP A 151 -13.48 -6.22 21.60
N ASP A 152 -12.25 -5.74 21.83
CA ASP A 152 -11.13 -5.83 20.89
C ASP A 152 -11.33 -5.14 19.52
N TYR A 153 -12.41 -4.37 19.31
CA TYR A 153 -12.66 -3.69 18.01
C TYR A 153 -11.47 -2.84 17.57
N PHE A 154 -10.91 -2.03 18.47
CA PHE A 154 -9.77 -1.16 18.15
C PHE A 154 -8.46 -1.95 17.98
N ASP A 155 -8.27 -3.04 18.72
CA ASP A 155 -7.12 -3.94 18.56
C ASP A 155 -7.13 -4.62 17.20
N ASN A 156 -8.32 -5.01 16.73
CA ASN A 156 -8.52 -5.60 15.41
C ASN A 156 -8.45 -4.54 14.30
N LEU A 157 -8.89 -3.31 14.55
CA LEU A 157 -8.89 -2.23 13.56
C LEU A 157 -7.48 -1.75 13.20
N LEU A 158 -6.55 -1.70 14.16
CA LEU A 158 -5.19 -1.22 13.92
C LEU A 158 -4.46 -2.00 12.80
N PRO A 159 -4.42 -3.35 12.80
CA PRO A 159 -3.89 -4.14 11.70
C PRO A 159 -4.52 -3.82 10.35
N TYR A 160 -5.82 -3.54 10.27
CA TYR A 160 -6.47 -3.19 9.01
C TYR A 160 -6.09 -1.79 8.52
N VAL A 161 -5.76 -0.85 9.40
CA VAL A 161 -5.16 0.43 9.02
C VAL A 161 -3.78 0.22 8.40
N ASP A 162 -2.98 -0.71 8.93
CA ASP A 162 -1.68 -1.07 8.35
C ASP A 162 -1.82 -1.74 6.97
N ILE A 163 -2.81 -2.62 6.80
CA ILE A 163 -3.12 -3.22 5.50
C ILE A 163 -3.56 -2.14 4.51
N LEU A 164 -4.44 -1.21 4.90
CA LEU A 164 -4.84 -0.08 4.06
C LEU A 164 -3.63 0.82 3.71
N SER A 165 -2.69 0.99 4.64
CA SER A 165 -1.43 1.70 4.37
C SER A 165 -0.59 1.00 3.31
N ALA A 166 -0.57 -0.34 3.30
CA ALA A 166 0.10 -1.11 2.26
C ALA A 166 -0.61 -0.99 0.89
N ALA A 167 -1.94 -1.04 0.87
CA ALA A 167 -2.76 -0.83 -0.33
C ALA A 167 -2.50 0.54 -0.99
N LEU A 168 -2.38 1.59 -0.18
CA LEU A 168 -2.15 2.97 -0.61
C LEU A 168 -0.67 3.37 -0.70
N SER A 169 0.24 2.40 -0.84
CA SER A 169 1.69 2.68 -0.79
C SER A 169 2.25 3.48 -1.97
N ASP A 170 1.55 3.53 -3.12
CA ASP A 170 2.02 4.18 -4.36
C ASP A 170 1.14 5.36 -4.78
N VAL A 171 0.97 6.30 -3.86
CA VAL A 171 0.24 7.56 -4.09
C VAL A 171 0.74 8.31 -5.34
N PRO A 172 2.06 8.39 -5.64
CA PRO A 172 2.52 9.05 -6.86
C PRO A 172 1.97 8.44 -8.16
N ALA A 173 1.86 7.11 -8.23
CA ALA A 173 1.29 6.43 -9.39
C ALA A 173 -0.22 6.73 -9.54
N TYR A 174 -0.98 6.68 -8.45
CA TYR A 174 -2.39 7.08 -8.46
C TYR A 174 -2.60 8.53 -8.92
N VAL A 175 -1.75 9.47 -8.49
CA VAL A 175 -1.79 10.86 -8.95
C VAL A 175 -1.49 10.98 -10.45
N HIS A 176 -0.64 10.10 -11.00
CA HIS A 176 -0.40 10.06 -12.44
C HIS A 176 -1.65 9.61 -13.21
N GLU A 177 -2.38 8.64 -12.67
CA GLU A 177 -3.65 8.17 -13.23
C GLU A 177 -4.76 9.24 -13.16
N GLU A 178 -4.94 9.90 -12.02
CA GLU A 178 -5.87 11.04 -11.84
C GLU A 178 -5.67 12.11 -12.93
N LYS A 179 -4.40 12.41 -13.26
CA LYS A 179 -4.04 13.38 -14.29
C LYS A 179 -4.34 12.89 -15.70
N ARG A 180 -4.16 11.60 -15.97
CA ARG A 180 -4.41 11.01 -17.30
C ARG A 180 -5.91 11.10 -17.64
N VAL A 181 -6.76 10.79 -16.67
CA VAL A 181 -8.22 10.92 -16.79
C VAL A 181 -8.63 12.39 -16.94
N SER A 182 -8.11 13.28 -16.09
CA SER A 182 -8.44 14.72 -16.12
C SER A 182 -7.93 15.45 -17.37
N GLY A 183 -6.77 15.04 -17.90
CA GLY A 183 -6.16 15.63 -19.09
C GLY A 183 -6.80 15.18 -20.41
N SER A 184 -7.55 14.06 -20.41
CA SER A 184 -8.28 13.61 -21.59
C SER A 184 -9.63 14.32 -21.77
N ALA A 185 -10.12 15.02 -20.75
CA ALA A 185 -11.42 15.70 -20.76
C ALA A 185 -11.39 17.13 -21.35
N CYS A 186 -10.23 17.66 -21.75
CA CYS A 186 -10.05 19.07 -22.12
C CYS A 186 -9.75 19.34 -23.61
N VAL A 187 -10.39 18.60 -24.53
CA VAL A 187 -10.37 18.92 -25.98
C VAL A 187 -11.61 19.70 -26.45
N GLY A 188 -12.62 19.93 -25.61
CA GLY A 188 -13.73 20.80 -26.00
C GLY A 188 -14.73 21.08 -24.89
N GLY A 189 -14.64 22.25 -24.25
CA GLY A 189 -15.64 22.67 -23.27
C GLY A 189 -15.24 23.91 -22.49
N ARG A 190 -16.10 24.94 -22.58
CA ARG A 190 -16.02 26.26 -21.94
C ARG A 190 -15.63 26.25 -20.45
N PRO A 191 -15.02 27.34 -19.93
CA PRO A 191 -14.70 27.45 -18.51
C PRO A 191 -15.94 27.86 -17.71
N SER A 192 -16.81 26.90 -17.39
CA SER A 192 -17.77 27.07 -16.30
C SER A 192 -17.11 26.58 -15.02
N SER A 193 -16.80 27.49 -14.09
CA SER A 193 -16.33 27.21 -12.73
C SER A 193 -17.18 26.12 -12.06
N PRO A 194 -16.66 24.90 -11.80
CA PRO A 194 -17.32 23.95 -10.93
C PRO A 194 -16.53 23.85 -9.62
N GLU A 195 -17.20 23.60 -8.50
CA GLU A 195 -16.55 22.94 -7.37
C GLU A 195 -15.79 21.74 -7.92
N LYS A 196 -14.46 21.78 -7.86
CA LYS A 196 -13.63 20.68 -8.36
C LYS A 196 -14.05 19.43 -7.61
N GLN A 197 -14.71 18.51 -8.31
CA GLN A 197 -15.07 17.20 -7.81
C GLN A 197 -13.83 16.60 -7.14
N LYS A 198 -13.97 16.22 -5.86
CA LYS A 198 -12.84 15.69 -5.09
C LYS A 198 -12.36 14.41 -5.77
N THR A 199 -11.07 14.31 -6.04
CA THR A 199 -10.49 13.07 -6.58
C THR A 199 -10.57 11.96 -5.54
N GLU A 200 -10.49 10.70 -5.95
CA GLU A 200 -10.61 9.54 -5.05
C GLU A 200 -9.60 9.60 -3.90
N LEU A 201 -8.33 9.97 -4.16
CA LEU A 201 -7.34 10.16 -3.09
C LEU A 201 -7.74 11.26 -2.09
N GLN A 202 -8.40 12.33 -2.55
CA GLN A 202 -8.91 13.38 -1.67
C GLN A 202 -10.12 12.90 -0.85
N GLN A 203 -10.96 12.04 -1.44
CA GLN A 203 -12.07 11.41 -0.74
C GLN A 203 -11.55 10.46 0.34
N ILE A 204 -10.61 9.56 0.01
CA ILE A 204 -9.95 8.67 0.98
C ILE A 204 -9.36 9.46 2.14
N LYS A 205 -8.57 10.52 1.86
CA LYS A 205 -8.00 11.39 2.89
C LYS A 205 -9.09 11.98 3.81
N HIS A 206 -10.17 12.47 3.21
CA HIS A 206 -11.29 13.02 3.96
C HIS A 206 -11.96 11.97 4.85
N CYS A 207 -12.21 10.76 4.34
CA CYS A 207 -12.81 9.68 5.12
C CYS A 207 -11.90 9.26 6.29
N LEU A 208 -10.59 9.19 6.08
CA LEU A 208 -9.62 8.93 7.16
C LEU A 208 -9.69 9.98 8.27
N ASP A 209 -9.79 11.27 7.93
CA ASP A 209 -9.93 12.35 8.93
C ASP A 209 -11.25 12.25 9.70
N VAL A 210 -12.33 11.87 9.02
CA VAL A 210 -13.66 11.68 9.63
C VAL A 210 -13.62 10.51 10.60
N ILE A 211 -13.06 9.36 10.21
CA ILE A 211 -12.90 8.20 11.10
C ILE A 211 -12.03 8.58 12.30
N HIS A 212 -10.88 9.22 12.07
CA HIS A 212 -10.00 9.73 13.12
C HIS A 212 -10.76 10.63 14.12
N GLY A 213 -11.62 11.53 13.62
CA GLY A 213 -12.42 12.43 14.46
C GLY A 213 -13.51 11.73 15.28
N LYS A 214 -14.02 10.59 14.81
CA LYS A 214 -15.01 9.77 15.53
C LYS A 214 -14.40 9.00 16.70
N ILE A 215 -13.09 8.76 16.71
CA ILE A 215 -12.41 8.03 17.79
C ILE A 215 -12.16 8.97 18.98
N VAL A 216 -12.89 8.72 20.07
CA VAL A 216 -12.73 9.43 21.35
C VAL A 216 -11.76 8.65 22.25
N ASP A 217 -10.60 9.26 22.51
CA ASP A 217 -9.48 8.68 23.25
C ASP A 217 -9.10 9.49 24.50
N THR A 218 -10.05 10.23 25.08
CA THR A 218 -9.82 11.20 26.17
C THR A 218 -9.53 10.60 27.54
N ARG A 219 -9.51 9.27 27.69
CA ARG A 219 -9.23 8.58 28.96
C ARG A 219 -7.98 7.72 28.82
N ALA A 220 -7.11 7.78 29.83
CA ALA A 220 -5.83 7.04 29.87
C ALA A 220 -5.97 5.50 29.76
N ALA A 221 -7.19 4.96 29.89
CA ALA A 221 -7.48 3.53 29.75
C ALA A 221 -7.70 3.07 28.30
N HIS A 222 -7.70 3.96 27.29
CA HIS A 222 -7.98 3.62 25.90
C HIS A 222 -6.73 3.72 24.99
N LEU A 223 -5.65 3.04 25.37
CA LEU A 223 -4.38 3.06 24.64
C LEU A 223 -4.56 2.64 23.17
N ASP A 224 -5.37 1.63 22.90
CA ASP A 224 -5.55 1.09 21.55
C ASP A 224 -6.34 2.04 20.65
N ARG A 225 -7.29 2.80 21.22
CA ARG A 225 -7.94 3.91 20.52
C ARG A 225 -6.94 4.98 20.10
N SER A 226 -6.04 5.37 21.00
CA SER A 226 -4.98 6.35 20.68
C SER A 226 -4.01 5.83 19.60
N ARG A 227 -3.66 4.53 19.63
CA ARG A 227 -2.83 3.90 18.59
C ARG A 227 -3.49 3.92 17.22
N VAL A 228 -4.74 3.46 17.12
CA VAL A 228 -5.52 3.49 15.87
C VAL A 228 -5.65 4.91 15.35
N LYS A 229 -5.98 5.85 16.24
CA LYS A 229 -6.13 7.26 15.88
C LYS A 229 -4.83 7.84 15.32
N ALA A 230 -3.70 7.58 15.97
CA ALA A 230 -2.40 8.00 15.46
C ALA A 230 -2.08 7.37 14.10
N ALA A 231 -2.36 6.07 13.90
CA ALA A 231 -2.13 5.38 12.64
C ALA A 231 -2.99 5.97 11.49
N LEU A 232 -4.28 6.22 11.73
CA LEU A 232 -5.17 6.86 10.76
C LEU A 232 -4.69 8.28 10.39
N GLN A 233 -4.26 9.06 11.38
CA GLN A 233 -3.75 10.41 11.16
C GLN A 233 -2.45 10.40 10.33
N GLN A 234 -1.53 9.50 10.66
CA GLN A 234 -0.29 9.31 9.91
C GLN A 234 -0.56 8.90 8.46
N LEU A 235 -1.51 7.98 8.24
CA LEU A 235 -1.92 7.57 6.90
C LEU A 235 -2.54 8.74 6.12
N SER A 236 -3.44 9.50 6.74
CA SER A 236 -4.04 10.71 6.14
C SER A 236 -2.98 11.74 5.73
N PHE A 237 -2.01 12.02 6.61
CA PHE A 237 -0.90 12.93 6.29
C PHE A 237 0.00 12.40 5.18
N ARG A 238 0.34 11.11 5.20
CA ARG A 238 1.16 10.50 4.14
C ARG A 238 0.48 10.64 2.79
N VAL A 239 -0.80 10.27 2.69
CA VAL A 239 -1.58 10.40 1.45
C VAL A 239 -1.62 11.85 0.98
N HIS A 240 -1.92 12.79 1.88
CA HIS A 240 -1.98 14.21 1.57
C HIS A 240 -0.64 14.75 1.04
N TYR A 241 0.45 14.57 1.78
CA TYR A 241 1.75 15.15 1.43
C TYR A 241 2.40 14.46 0.23
N GLN A 242 2.26 13.15 0.08
CA GLN A 242 2.76 12.45 -1.11
C GLN A 242 1.99 12.90 -2.36
N ARG A 243 0.67 13.09 -2.26
CA ARG A 243 -0.13 13.63 -3.35
C ARG A 243 0.30 15.06 -3.71
N GLU A 244 0.45 15.94 -2.72
CA GLU A 244 0.95 17.30 -2.97
C GLU A 244 2.32 17.31 -3.63
N ALA A 245 3.26 16.48 -3.17
CA ALA A 245 4.58 16.34 -3.74
C ALA A 245 4.51 15.87 -5.20
N ALA A 246 3.72 14.84 -5.51
CA ALA A 246 3.52 14.32 -6.86
C ALA A 246 2.83 15.33 -7.82
N LEU A 247 1.98 16.22 -7.29
CA LEU A 247 1.42 17.34 -8.05
C LEU A 247 2.47 18.43 -8.32
N LYS A 248 3.33 18.75 -7.34
CA LYS A 248 4.37 19.78 -7.43
C LYS A 248 5.60 19.37 -8.24
N ALA A 249 5.97 18.08 -8.27
CA ALA A 249 7.19 17.57 -8.90
C ALA A 249 7.35 17.91 -10.40
N ARG A 250 6.26 18.23 -11.11
CA ARG A 250 6.33 18.70 -12.51
C ARG A 250 6.63 20.19 -12.68
N ARG A 251 6.63 21.01 -11.62
CA ARG A 251 6.79 22.48 -11.71
C ARG A 251 8.25 22.96 -11.69
N ARG A 252 9.25 22.09 -11.54
CA ARG A 252 10.68 22.50 -11.59
C ARG A 252 11.57 21.44 -12.25
N PRO A 253 12.16 21.72 -13.42
CA PRO A 253 13.42 21.11 -13.82
C PRO A 253 14.57 21.85 -13.13
N GLY A 254 14.57 21.87 -11.80
CA GLY A 254 15.69 22.37 -11.01
C GLY A 254 16.36 21.17 -10.39
N GLY A 255 17.35 20.58 -11.08
CA GLY A 255 18.16 19.52 -10.50
C GLY A 255 18.78 19.97 -9.17
N LEU A 256 19.32 19.04 -8.38
CA LEU A 256 20.00 19.32 -7.09
C LEU A 256 21.01 20.48 -7.16
N ARG A 257 21.57 20.76 -8.35
CA ARG A 257 22.41 21.94 -8.64
C ARG A 257 21.76 23.30 -8.35
N ALA A 258 20.43 23.43 -8.39
CA ALA A 258 19.74 24.68 -8.09
C ALA A 258 19.82 25.07 -6.59
N TYR A 259 20.09 24.10 -5.72
CA TYR A 259 20.24 24.31 -4.28
C TYR A 259 21.69 24.58 -3.86
N PHE A 260 22.65 24.34 -4.75
CA PHE A 260 24.07 24.59 -4.53
C PHE A 260 24.61 25.52 -5.64
N PRO A 261 24.35 26.84 -5.56
CA PRO A 261 24.93 27.77 -6.51
C PRO A 261 26.46 27.68 -6.41
N VAL A 262 27.09 27.21 -7.50
CA VAL A 262 28.55 27.21 -7.62
C VAL A 262 29.01 28.68 -7.62
N PRO A 263 29.91 29.10 -6.71
CA PRO A 263 30.45 30.45 -6.73
C PRO A 263 31.17 30.70 -8.04
N VAL A 264 30.71 31.69 -8.81
CA VAL A 264 31.40 32.11 -10.04
C VAL A 264 32.69 32.83 -9.62
N PRO A 265 33.87 32.40 -10.07
CA PRO A 265 35.12 33.09 -9.75
C PRO A 265 35.11 34.48 -10.38
N LYS A 266 35.33 35.50 -9.56
CA LYS A 266 35.48 36.88 -10.00
C LYS A 266 36.78 36.96 -10.81
N THR A 267 36.67 37.16 -12.13
CA THR A 267 37.80 37.56 -12.95
C THR A 267 38.15 39.00 -12.58
N SER A 268 39.30 39.18 -11.93
CA SER A 268 39.92 40.48 -11.71
C SER A 268 40.45 41.01 -13.05
N SER A 269 39.86 42.11 -13.52
CA SER A 269 40.45 43.00 -14.52
C SER A 269 41.37 44.00 -13.84
#